data_AF-A0A840WA09-F1
#
_entry.id   AF-A0A840WA09-F1
#
_cell.length_a   1.000
_cell.length_b   1.000
_cell.length_c   1.000
_cell.angle_alpha   90.00
_cell.angle_beta   90.00
_cell.angle_gamma   90.00
#
_symmetry.space_group_name_H-M   'P 1'
#
loop_
_entity.id
_entity.type
_entity.pdbx_description
1 polymer ?
#
loop_
_entity_poly.entity_id
_entity_poly.type
_entity_poly.pdbx_seq_one_letter_code
_entity_poly.pdbx_strand_id
1 'polypeptide(L)'
;MLGGTVVGRYYGAHVTVVEAEGRPTRFTWEGRVYGIRRIIDHWVTLRRDWTPGADSQVPERRHWRVEAGSAYSQGVYELRQDTATDEWLLSRVWG
;
A
#
# COMPACT_ATOMS: atom_id res chain seq x y z
N MET A 1 27.36 -4.45 11.53
CA MET A 1 26.51 -5.63 11.77
C MET A 1 25.56 -5.76 10.58
N LEU A 2 25.56 -6.92 9.93
CA LEU A 2 25.00 -7.14 8.59
C LEU A 2 23.48 -6.93 8.57
N GLY A 3 23.03 -6.00 7.73
CA GLY A 3 21.62 -5.75 7.47
C GLY A 3 21.00 -6.98 6.81
N GLY A 4 20.20 -7.72 7.58
CA GLY A 4 19.43 -8.85 7.08
C GLY A 4 18.55 -8.38 5.93
N THR A 5 18.80 -8.93 4.74
CA THR A 5 17.90 -8.79 3.60
C THR A 5 16.61 -9.51 3.95
N VAL A 6 15.65 -8.80 4.53
CA VAL A 6 14.27 -9.28 4.64
C VAL A 6 13.77 -9.41 3.21
N VAL A 7 13.74 -10.64 2.69
CA VAL A 7 13.28 -10.96 1.35
C VAL A 7 11.79 -10.61 1.28
N GLY A 8 11.51 -9.39 0.85
CA GLY A 8 10.16 -8.88 0.76
C GLY A 8 9.41 -9.67 -0.30
N ARG A 9 8.32 -10.35 0.09
CA ARG A 9 7.44 -11.01 -0.86
C ARG A 9 6.61 -9.94 -1.55
N TYR A 10 6.72 -9.85 -2.89
CA TYR A 10 5.90 -8.97 -3.69
C TYR A 10 4.58 -9.67 -3.98
N TYR A 11 3.48 -9.09 -3.55
CA TYR A 11 2.15 -9.58 -3.83
C TYR A 11 1.46 -8.51 -4.68
N GLY A 12 0.60 -8.88 -5.62
CA GLY A 12 -0.21 -7.93 -6.38
C GLY A 12 -1.66 -8.00 -5.93
N ALA A 13 -1.89 -8.32 -4.64
CA ALA A 13 -3.17 -8.77 -4.16
C ALA A 13 -4.11 -7.59 -3.86
N HIS A 14 -5.37 -7.70 -4.25
CA HIS A 14 -6.40 -6.75 -3.84
C HIS A 14 -6.61 -6.78 -2.33
N VAL A 15 -6.69 -5.59 -1.74
CA VAL A 15 -6.97 -5.41 -0.33
C VAL A 15 -8.04 -4.34 -0.16
N THR A 16 -8.85 -4.47 0.88
CA THR A 16 -9.80 -3.43 1.28
C THR A 16 -9.15 -2.55 2.32
N VAL A 17 -9.07 -1.25 2.08
CA VAL A 17 -8.45 -0.29 2.99
C VAL A 17 -9.52 0.60 3.61
N VAL A 18 -9.36 0.90 4.89
CA VAL A 18 -10.15 1.94 5.57
C VAL A 18 -9.23 3.12 5.83
N GLU A 19 -9.67 4.28 5.36
CA GLU A 19 -8.94 5.53 5.50
C GLU A 19 -9.56 6.43 6.58
N ALA A 20 -8.73 7.27 7.18
CA ALA A 20 -9.13 8.42 7.96
C ALA A 20 -8.29 9.61 7.51
N GLU A 21 -8.94 10.73 7.16
CA GLU A 21 -8.26 11.95 6.70
C GLU A 21 -7.27 11.72 5.55
N GLY A 22 -7.64 10.83 4.61
CA GLY A 22 -6.80 10.47 3.45
C GLY A 22 -5.58 9.62 3.78
N ARG A 23 -5.55 8.98 4.96
CA ARG A 23 -4.47 8.08 5.39
C ARG A 23 -5.02 6.70 5.73
N PRO A 24 -4.33 5.61 5.37
CA PRO A 24 -4.80 4.27 5.68
C PRO A 24 -4.65 3.98 7.18
N THR A 25 -5.71 3.46 7.80
CA THR A 25 -5.76 3.12 9.24
C THR A 25 -5.83 1.61 9.48
N ARG A 26 -6.42 0.86 8.55
CA ARG A 26 -6.41 -0.61 8.55
C ARG A 26 -6.61 -1.12 7.13
N PHE A 27 -6.19 -2.35 6.88
CA PHE A 27 -6.49 -3.05 5.64
C PHE A 27 -6.89 -4.50 5.89
N THR A 28 -7.67 -5.09 4.98
CA THR A 28 -8.06 -6.49 5.02
C THR A 28 -7.36 -7.24 3.90
N TRP A 29 -6.64 -8.30 4.25
CA TRP A 29 -5.91 -9.17 3.33
C TRP A 29 -6.13 -10.64 3.74
N GLU A 30 -6.47 -11.50 2.78
CA GLU A 30 -6.78 -12.93 3.01
C GLU A 30 -7.77 -13.17 4.16
N GLY A 31 -8.83 -12.35 4.24
CA GLY A 31 -9.87 -12.44 5.28
C GLY A 31 -9.43 -11.98 6.66
N ARG A 32 -8.22 -11.42 6.82
CA ARG A 32 -7.68 -10.94 8.09
C ARG A 32 -7.56 -9.42 8.08
N VAL A 33 -7.90 -8.80 9.20
CA VAL A 33 -7.76 -7.36 9.40
C VAL A 33 -6.40 -7.05 10.01
N TYR A 34 -5.66 -6.15 9.37
CA TYR A 34 -4.39 -5.62 9.81
C TYR A 34 -4.58 -4.16 10.23
N GLY A 35 -4.42 -3.88 11.53
CA GLY A 35 -4.41 -2.52 12.05
C GLY A 35 -3.07 -1.86 11.76
N ILE A 36 -3.07 -0.67 11.16
CA ILE A 36 -1.86 0.12 10.92
C ILE A 36 -1.48 0.80 12.23
N ARG A 37 -0.24 0.58 12.67
CA ARG A 37 0.31 1.14 13.90
C ARG A 37 1.17 2.37 13.62
N ARG A 38 1.85 2.36 12.47
CA ARG A 38 2.72 3.44 12.05
C ARG A 38 2.77 3.53 10.53
N ILE A 39 2.70 4.75 10.01
CA ILE A 39 3.09 5.05 8.63
C ILE A 39 4.59 5.35 8.66
N ILE A 40 5.36 4.52 7.95
CA ILE A 40 6.82 4.65 7.85
C ILE A 40 7.17 5.63 6.74
N ASP A 41 6.49 5.52 5.60
CA ASP A 41 6.75 6.36 4.43
C ASP A 41 5.49 6.48 3.55
N HIS A 42 5.41 7.57 2.79
CA HIS A 42 4.36 7.84 1.82
C HIS A 42 4.93 8.55 0.60
N TRP A 43 4.69 8.00 -0.58
CA TRP A 43 5.14 8.61 -1.84
C TRP A 43 4.13 8.42 -2.95
N VAL A 44 4.22 9.30 -3.96
CA VAL A 44 3.35 9.30 -5.13
C VAL A 44 4.17 9.05 -6.39
N THR A 45 3.68 8.17 -7.26
CA THR A 45 4.25 7.93 -8.59
C THR A 45 3.23 8.21 -9.67
N LEU A 46 3.64 8.82 -10.78
CA LEU A 46 2.78 9.03 -11.94
C LEU A 46 2.60 7.73 -12.74
N ARG A 47 1.41 7.51 -13.30
CA ARG A 47 1.12 6.43 -14.25
C ARG A 47 1.79 6.76 -15.60
N ARG A 48 2.78 5.97 -16.03
CA ARG A 48 3.56 6.23 -17.25
C ARG A 48 2.85 5.87 -18.56
N ASP A 49 1.77 5.10 -18.46
CA ASP A 49 0.88 4.69 -19.57
C ASP A 49 -0.26 5.70 -19.81
N TRP A 50 -0.20 6.87 -19.19
CA TRP A 50 -1.13 7.96 -19.47
C TRP A 50 -0.76 8.71 -20.76
N THR A 51 -1.75 8.98 -21.60
CA THR A 51 -1.60 9.78 -22.82
C THR A 51 -2.17 11.19 -22.57
N PRO A 52 -1.43 12.27 -22.87
CA PRO A 52 -1.93 13.63 -22.73
C PRO A 52 -3.14 13.86 -23.63
N GLY A 53 -4.31 14.19 -23.05
CA GLY A 53 -5.47 14.65 -23.83
C GLY A 53 -6.85 14.32 -23.27
N ALA A 54 -6.99 13.38 -22.33
CA ALA A 54 -8.31 12.96 -21.84
C ALA A 54 -8.76 13.60 -20.51
N ASP A 55 -7.81 13.98 -19.64
CA ASP A 55 -8.07 14.61 -18.33
C ASP A 55 -6.92 15.55 -17.96
N SER A 56 -7.20 16.63 -17.22
CA SER A 56 -6.16 17.58 -16.78
C SER A 56 -5.26 17.04 -15.67
N GLN A 57 -5.59 15.89 -15.06
CA GLN A 57 -4.85 15.31 -13.95
C GLN A 57 -4.21 13.98 -14.37
N VAL A 58 -2.88 13.88 -14.24
CA VAL A 58 -2.14 12.65 -14.52
C VAL A 58 -2.51 11.62 -13.46
N PRO A 59 -2.97 10.40 -13.83
CA PRO A 59 -3.30 9.37 -12.85
C PRO A 59 -2.12 9.09 -11.92
N GLU A 60 -2.39 9.14 -10.62
CA GLU A 60 -1.39 8.94 -9.57
C GLU A 60 -1.52 7.55 -8.97
N ARG A 61 -0.39 7.00 -8.52
CA ARG A 61 -0.36 5.87 -7.60
C ARG A 61 0.25 6.33 -6.29
N ARG A 62 -0.53 6.22 -5.23
CA ARG A 62 -0.08 6.53 -3.86
C ARG A 62 0.41 5.25 -3.23
N HIS A 63 1.57 5.32 -2.62
CA HIS A 63 2.19 4.18 -1.95
C HIS A 63 2.38 4.52 -0.49
N TRP A 64 2.01 3.59 0.37
CA TRP A 64 2.09 3.71 1.82
C TRP A 64 2.89 2.55 2.36
N ARG A 65 4.06 2.85 2.92
CA ARG A 65 4.80 1.86 3.71
C ARG A 65 4.37 1.98 5.15
N VAL A 66 3.82 0.89 5.69
CA VAL A 66 3.18 0.88 7.00
C VAL A 66 3.68 -0.28 7.84
N GLU A 67 3.85 -0.04 9.14
CA GLU A 67 3.90 -1.11 10.12
C GLU A 67 2.46 -1.47 10.52
N ALA A 68 2.11 -2.74 10.38
CA ALA A 68 0.77 -3.22 10.69
C ALA A 68 0.81 -4.59 11.36
N GLY A 69 -0.30 -4.95 12.00
CA GLY A 69 -0.45 -6.27 12.57
C GLY A 69 -1.90 -6.71 12.72
N SER A 70 -2.07 -8.02 12.71
CA SER A 70 -3.29 -8.73 13.12
C SER A 70 -3.01 -9.48 14.43
N ALA A 71 -4.00 -10.23 14.93
CA ALA A 71 -3.83 -11.07 16.12
C ALA A 71 -2.68 -12.10 16.00
N TYR A 72 -2.27 -12.49 14.79
CA TYR A 72 -1.33 -13.59 14.56
C TYR A 72 -0.11 -13.21 13.70
N SER A 73 0.01 -11.95 13.27
CA SER A 73 1.06 -11.51 12.35
C SER A 73 1.35 -10.04 12.56
N GLN A 74 2.63 -9.67 12.56
CA GLN A 74 3.08 -8.27 12.52
C GLN A 74 4.17 -8.15 11.47
N GLY A 75 4.23 -7.01 10.79
CA GLY A 75 5.25 -6.77 9.79
C GLY A 75 5.14 -5.38 9.20
N VAL A 76 5.99 -5.14 8.20
CA VAL A 76 5.90 -3.96 7.36
C VAL A 76 5.24 -4.35 6.04
N TYR A 77 4.36 -3.48 5.55
CA TYR A 77 3.56 -3.69 4.37
C TYR A 77 3.65 -2.46 3.48
N GLU A 78 3.57 -2.65 2.16
CA GLU A 78 3.41 -1.58 1.19
C GLU A 78 2.01 -1.70 0.58
N LEU A 79 1.20 -0.68 0.79
CA LEU A 79 -0.11 -0.53 0.18
C LEU A 79 0.01 0.43 -1.00
N ARG A 80 -0.66 0.11 -2.10
CA ARG A 80 -0.71 0.95 -3.30
C ARG A 80 -2.16 1.26 -3.65
N GLN A 81 -2.50 2.54 -3.75
CA GLN A 81 -3.77 3.02 -4.28
C GLN A 81 -3.55 3.53 -5.70
N ASP A 82 -4.35 3.07 -6.66
CA ASP A 82 -4.46 3.70 -7.97
C ASP A 82 -5.58 4.73 -7.93
N THR A 83 -5.24 6.02 -8.07
CA THR A 83 -6.22 7.11 -7.91
C THR A 83 -7.23 7.20 -9.06
N ALA A 84 -6.96 6.56 -10.19
CA ALA A 84 -7.92 6.53 -11.31
C ALA A 84 -9.03 5.51 -11.09
N THR A 85 -8.71 4.37 -10.48
CA THR A 85 -9.68 3.28 -10.24
C THR A 85 -10.13 3.17 -8.79
N ASP A 86 -9.48 3.93 -7.89
CA ASP A 86 -9.59 3.81 -6.43
C ASP A 86 -9.25 2.40 -5.90
N GLU A 87 -8.53 1.61 -6.69
CA GLU A 87 -8.16 0.25 -6.31
C GLU A 87 -6.96 0.23 -5.38
N TRP A 88 -7.06 -0.58 -4.34
CA TRP A 88 -6.01 -0.82 -3.38
C TRP A 88 -5.39 -2.21 -3.55
N LEU A 89 -4.06 -2.23 -3.56
CA LEU A 89 -3.26 -3.44 -3.68
C LEU A 89 -2.24 -3.50 -2.53
N LEU A 90 -2.01 -4.70 -1.99
CA LEU A 90 -0.84 -4.99 -1.17
C LEU A 90 0.30 -5.33 -2.10
N SER A 91 1.26 -4.42 -2.28
CA SER A 91 2.38 -4.58 -3.23
C SER A 91 3.57 -5.34 -2.62
N ARG A 92 3.85 -5.17 -1.33
CA ARG A 92 5.01 -5.82 -0.69
C ARG A 92 4.79 -6.12 0.77
N VAL A 93 5.37 -7.23 1.24
CA VAL A 93 5.39 -7.63 2.66
C VAL A 93 6.83 -7.87 3.09
N TRP A 94 7.22 -7.26 4.20
CA TRP A 94 8.46 -7.54 4.92
C TRP A 94 8.09 -8.08 6.31
N GLY A 95 8.41 -9.33 6.59
CA GLY A 95 8.13 -10.02 7.85
C GLY A 95 9.20 -11.05 8.17
#